data_AF-A0A968XVS4-F1
#
_entry.id   AF-A0A968XVS4-F1
#
_cell.length_a   1.000
_cell.length_b   1.000
_cell.length_c   1.000
_cell.angle_alpha   90.00
_cell.angle_beta   90.00
_cell.angle_gamma   90.00
#
_symmetry.space_group_name_H-M   'P 1'
#
loop_
_entity.id
_entity.type
_entity.pdbx_description
1 polymer ?
#
loop_
_entity_poly.entity_id
_entity_poly.type
_entity_poly.pdbx_seq_one_letter_code
_entity_poly.pdbx_strand_id
1 'polypeptide(L)' 'MRIIINGVPEKGMLTWRGILKPAEITAVASYIHKFRGTTPPNPKPPENQAPKATGPSEFE' A
#
# COMPACT_ATOMS: atom_id res chain seq x y z
N MET A 1 -11.65 0.29 0.38
CA MET A 1 -11.64 -0.18 1.78
C MET A 1 -11.15 -1.62 1.95
N ARG A 2 -11.66 -2.61 1.19
CA ARG A 2 -11.35 -4.04 1.39
C ARG A 2 -9.84 -4.35 1.40
N ILE A 3 -9.07 -3.77 0.49
CA ILE A 3 -7.61 -3.96 0.40
C ILE A 3 -6.88 -3.41 1.63
N ILE A 4 -7.27 -2.23 2.12
CA ILE A 4 -6.65 -1.64 3.32
C ILE A 4 -6.96 -2.50 4.55
N ILE A 5 -8.17 -3.05 4.66
CA ILE A 5 -8.58 -3.85 5.82
C ILE A 5 -7.90 -5.24 5.78
N ASN A 6 -8.02 -5.93 4.65
CA ASN A 6 -7.60 -7.33 4.52
C ASN A 6 -6.12 -7.47 4.15
N GLY A 7 -5.45 -6.38 3.74
CA GLY A 7 -4.14 -6.45 3.12
C GLY A 7 -4.18 -7.18 1.77
N VAL A 8 -2.98 -7.45 1.24
CA VAL A 8 -2.76 -8.36 0.12
C VAL A 8 -1.52 -9.22 0.46
N PRO A 9 -1.69 -10.29 1.25
CA PRO A 9 -0.57 -11.08 1.76
C PRO A 9 0.28 -11.69 0.64
N GLU A 10 -0.33 -12.07 -0.49
CA GLU A 10 0.36 -12.58 -1.68
C GLU A 10 1.37 -11.59 -2.29
N LYS A 11 1.21 -10.30 -1.99
CA LYS A 11 2.06 -9.18 -2.40
C LYS A 11 2.87 -8.60 -1.24
N GLY A 12 2.92 -9.29 -0.09
CA GLY A 12 3.64 -8.85 1.11
C GLY A 12 2.91 -7.81 1.96
N MET A 13 1.69 -7.40 1.60
CA MET A 13 0.90 -6.46 2.41
C MET A 13 0.13 -7.21 3.50
N LEU A 14 0.55 -7.04 4.75
CA LEU A 14 -0.12 -7.61 5.93
C LEU A 14 -1.56 -7.13 6.10
N THR A 15 -2.36 -7.93 6.78
CA THR A 15 -3.74 -7.60 7.17
C THR A 15 -3.75 -6.55 8.27
N TRP A 16 -4.48 -5.44 8.07
CA TRP A 16 -4.59 -4.37 9.06
C TRP A 16 -5.82 -4.50 9.98
N ARG A 17 -6.74 -5.42 9.64
CA ARG A 17 -7.90 -5.80 10.47
C ARG A 17 -7.44 -6.38 11.81
N GLY A 18 -7.50 -5.57 12.86
CA GLY A 18 -7.05 -5.92 14.21
C GLY A 18 -5.86 -5.10 14.70
N ILE A 19 -5.13 -4.44 13.80
CA ILE A 19 -4.08 -3.47 14.13
C ILE A 19 -4.67 -2.07 14.21
N LEU A 20 -5.53 -1.70 13.26
CA LEU A 20 -6.15 -0.37 13.18
C LEU A 20 -7.64 -0.43 13.55
N LYS A 21 -8.11 0.60 14.26
CA LYS A 21 -9.54 0.82 14.52
C LYS A 21 -10.26 1.28 13.24
N PRO A 22 -11.58 1.06 13.11
CA PRO A 22 -12.33 1.46 11.91
C PRO A 22 -12.21 2.95 11.54
N ALA A 23 -12.14 3.83 12.55
CA ALA A 23 -11.96 5.27 12.35
C ALA A 23 -10.58 5.59 11.76
N GLU A 24 -9.52 4.91 12.23
CA GLU A 24 -8.15 5.10 11.75
C GLU A 24 -8.00 4.62 10.31
N ILE A 25 -8.64 3.50 9.94
CA ILE A 25 -8.66 3.01 8.56
C ILE A 25 -9.27 4.06 7.62
N THR A 26 -10.31 4.76 8.07
CA THR A 26 -10.97 5.81 7.28
C THR A 26 -10.09 7.06 7.16
N ALA A 27 -9.39 7.44 8.23
CA ALA A 27 -8.43 8.55 8.21
C ALA A 27 -7.26 8.26 7.25
N VAL A 28 -6.69 7.05 7.32
CA VAL A 28 -5.62 6.60 6.41
C VAL A 28 -6.10 6.58 4.96
N ALA A 29 -7.30 6.05 4.70
CA ALA A 29 -7.89 6.05 3.36
C ALA A 29 -8.05 7.47 2.80
N SER A 30 -8.49 8.42 3.63
CA SER A 30 -8.66 9.82 3.25
C SER A 30 -7.31 10.49 2.95
N TYR A 31 -6.27 10.17 3.73
CA TYR A 31 -4.91 10.65 3.50
C TYR A 31 -4.35 10.13 2.17
N ILE A 32 -4.43 8.81 1.93
CA ILE A 32 -3.99 8.19 0.67
C ILE A 32 -4.73 8.78 -0.53
N HIS A 33 -6.04 9.06 -0.38
CA HIS A 33 -6.84 9.62 -1.46
C HIS A 33 -6.34 10.99 -1.94
N LYS A 34 -5.73 11.80 -1.07
CA LYS A 34 -5.17 13.11 -1.44
C LYS A 34 -4.03 13.00 -2.47
N PHE A 35 -3.37 11.85 -2.56
CA PHE A 35 -2.28 11.62 -3.50
C PHE A 35 -2.76 11.15 -4.88
N ARG A 36 -4.05 10.87 -5.08
CA ARG A 36 -4.56 10.51 -6.42
C ARG A 36 -4.37 11.67 -7.39
N GLY A 37 -3.70 11.39 -8.51
CA GLY A 37 -3.42 12.39 -9.55
C GLY A 37 -2.20 13.26 -9.26
N THR A 38 -1.48 13.02 -8.15
CA THR A 38 -0.16 13.62 -7.92
C THR A 38 0.91 12.83 -8.64
N THR A 39 1.91 13.51 -9.20
CA THR A 39 3.08 12.90 -9.83
C THR A 39 4.28 13.08 -8.90
N PRO A 40 4.61 12.09 -8.06
CA PRO A 40 5.76 12.20 -7.17
C PRO A 40 7.06 12.25 -7.99
N PRO A 41 8.06 13.04 -7.57
CA PRO A 41 9.39 12.96 -8.15
C PRO A 41 9.96 11.56 -7.86
N ASN A 42 10.26 10.80 -8.90
CA ASN A 42 10.66 9.38 -8.86
C ASN A 42 9.52 8.38 -8.53
N PRO A 43 8.53 8.20 -9.42
CA PRO A 43 7.47 7.21 -9.22
C PRO A 43 8.05 5.79 -9.30
N LYS A 44 7.74 4.96 -8.31
CA LYS A 44 8.04 3.53 -8.40
C LYS A 44 7.27 2.92 -9.59
N PRO A 45 7.86 1.97 -10.33
CA PRO A 45 7.15 1.27 -11.38
C PRO A 45 5.91 0.57 -10.79
N PRO A 46 4.83 0.41 -11.57
CA PRO A 46 3.66 -0.34 -11.13
C PRO A 46 4.05 -1.74 -10.68
N GLU A 47 3.47 -2.20 -9.56
CA GLU A 47 3.81 -3.50 -8.97
C GLU A 47 3.49 -4.69 -9.91
N ASN A 48 2.63 -4.48 -10.92
CA ASN A 48 2.37 -5.47 -11.98
C ASN A 48 3.43 -5.50 -13.09
N GLN A 49 4.29 -4.49 -13.17
CA GLN A 49 5.39 -4.36 -14.14
C GLN A 49 6.77 -4.53 -13.48
N ALA A 50 6.86 -4.34 -12.16
CA ALA A 50 8.06 -4.68 -11.41
C ALA A 50 8.29 -6.21 -11.45
N PRO A 51 9.50 -6.68 -11.78
CA PRO A 51 9.87 -8.08 -11.59
C PRO A 51 9.59 -8.48 -10.13
N LYS A 52 9.05 -9.69 -9.88
CA LYS A 52 8.95 -10.23 -8.51
C LYS A 52 10.34 -10.20 -7.89
N ALA A 53 10.60 -9.26 -7.00
CA ALA A 53 11.88 -9.13 -6.33
C ALA A 53 12.09 -10.37 -5.45
N THR A 54 12.95 -11.29 -5.91
CA THR A 54 13.45 -12.43 -5.12
C THR A 54 14.67 -12.05 -4.27
N GLY A 55 14.88 -10.76 -3.99
CA GLY A 55 15.97 -10.23 -3.18
C GLY A 55 15.49 -9.05 -2.31
N PRO A 56 16.29 -8.64 -1.31
CA PRO A 56 15.93 -7.55 -0.42
C PRO A 56 15.67 -6.27 -1.22
N SER A 57 14.58 -5.59 -0.89
CA SER A 57 14.20 -4.33 -1.52
C SER A 57 15.35 -3.33 -1.38
N GLU A 58 15.82 -2.73 -2.48
CA GLU A 58 16.82 -1.64 -2.48
C GLU A 58 16.36 -0.40 -1.70
N PHE A 59 15.11 -0.42 -1.21
CA PHE A 59 14.47 0.64 -0.45
C PHE A 59 14.14 0.25 1.00
N GLU A 60 14.72 -0.85 1.51
CA GLU A 60 14.75 -1.19 2.95
C GLU A 60 16.11 -0.90 3.58
#